data_AF-A0A6D0Y7K8-F1
#
_entry.id   AF-A0A6D0Y7K8-F1
#
_cell.length_a   1.000
_cell.length_b   1.000
_cell.length_c   1.000
_cell.angle_alpha   90.00
_cell.angle_beta   90.00
_cell.angle_gamma   90.00
#
_symmetry.space_group_name_H-M   'P 1'
#
loop_
_entity.id
_entity.type
_entity.pdbx_description
1 polymer ?
#
loop_
_entity_poly.entity_id
_entity_poly.type
_entity_poly.pdbx_seq_one_letter_code
_entity_poly.pdbx_strand_id
1 'polypeptide(L)' 'MKKIILSIILISNSCYASDCFEITGKAYNIDPLILKAIAWNESKNKNGIKSKINKNGTYDIGIM' A
#
# COMPACT_ATOMS: atom_id res chain seq x y z
N MET A 1 -10.17 -4.20 38.95
CA MET A 1 -8.79 -4.03 38.45
C MET A 1 -8.44 -5.00 37.31
N LYS A 2 -8.58 -6.33 37.47
CA LYS A 2 -8.29 -7.32 36.39
C LYS A 2 -9.03 -7.06 35.06
N LYS A 3 -10.30 -6.67 35.08
CA LYS A 3 -11.08 -6.35 33.87
C LYS A 3 -10.57 -5.10 33.13
N ILE A 4 -10.02 -4.12 33.85
CA ILE A 4 -9.45 -2.90 33.26
C ILE A 4 -8.11 -3.22 32.58
N ILE A 5 -7.28 -4.05 33.21
CA ILE A 5 -6.00 -4.52 32.64
C ILE A 5 -6.23 -5.29 31.32
N LEU A 6 -7.26 -6.14 31.27
CA LEU A 6 -7.58 -6.90 30.06
C LEU A 6 -8.04 -6.00 28.89
N SER A 7 -8.74 -4.91 29.19
CA SER A 7 -9.21 -3.97 28.18
C SER A 7 -8.09 -3.11 27.58
N ILE A 8 -7.00 -2.86 28.32
CA ILE A 8 -5.85 -2.07 27.85
C ILE A 8 -5.00 -2.88 26.85
N ILE A 9 -4.87 -4.20 27.06
CA ILE A 9 -4.11 -5.11 26.18
C ILE A 9 -4.79 -5.27 24.80
N LEU A 10 -6.12 -5.16 24.74
CA LEU A 10 -6.87 -5.28 23.48
C LEU A 10 -6.74 -4.05 22.57
N ILE A 11 -6.42 -2.88 23.13
CA ILE A 11 -6.31 -1.62 22.37
C ILE A 11 -4.89 -1.43 21.78
N SER A 12 -3.88 -2.10 22.34
CA SER A 12 -2.48 -1.96 21.90
C SER A 12 -2.13 -2.68 20.60
N ASN A 13 -3.06 -3.46 20.03
CA ASN A 13 -2.90 -4.04 18.70
C ASN A 13 -3.40 -3.05 17.64
N SER A 14 -2.82 -1.86 17.60
CA SER A 14 -2.90 -1.04 16.39
C SER A 14 -2.18 -1.82 15.30
N CYS A 15 -2.96 -2.46 14.43
CA CYS A 15 -2.48 -3.09 13.22
C CYS A 15 -1.77 -2.01 12.41
N TYR A 16 -0.45 -1.94 12.55
CA TYR A 16 0.37 -1.17 11.63
C TYR A 16 0.20 -1.86 10.29
N ALA A 17 -0.66 -1.31 9.45
CA ALA A 17 -0.70 -1.67 8.04
C ALA A 17 0.69 -1.35 7.50
N SER A 18 1.54 -2.38 7.42
CA SER A 18 2.89 -2.23 6.92
C SER A 18 2.80 -1.65 5.52
N ASP A 19 3.54 -0.58 5.27
CA ASP A 19 3.60 0.01 3.95
C ASP A 19 4.16 -1.02 2.96
N CYS A 20 3.32 -1.54 2.07
CA CYS A 20 3.69 -2.58 1.10
C CYS A 20 4.87 -2.12 0.22
N PHE A 21 5.02 -0.82 -0.02
CA PHE A 21 6.17 -0.28 -0.76
C PHE A 21 7.47 -0.45 0.01
N GLU A 22 7.44 -0.35 1.34
CA GLU A 22 8.65 -0.52 2.17
C GLU A 22 9.07 -1.99 2.23
N ILE A 23 8.12 -2.91 2.37
CA ILE A 23 8.39 -4.36 2.31
C ILE A 23 8.96 -4.73 0.94
N THR A 24 8.29 -4.30 -0.13
CA THR A 24 8.70 -4.62 -1.50
C THR A 24 10.05 -3.99 -1.84
N GLY A 25 10.25 -2.72 -1.49
CA GLY A 25 11.51 -2.02 -1.70
C GLY A 25 12.69 -2.72 -1.02
N LYS A 26 12.53 -3.13 0.25
CA LYS A 26 13.55 -3.90 0.96
C LYS A 26 13.81 -5.27 0.32
N ALA A 27 12.76 -6.00 -0.07
CA ALA A 27 12.89 -7.33 -0.66
C ALA A 27 13.64 -7.35 -2.00
N TYR A 28 13.48 -6.28 -2.80
CA TYR A 28 14.08 -6.18 -4.13
C TYR A 28 15.25 -5.19 -4.21
N ASN A 29 15.70 -4.64 -3.08
CA ASN A 29 16.74 -3.62 -3.00
C ASN A 29 16.44 -2.38 -3.89
N ILE A 30 15.20 -1.91 -3.84
CA ILE A 30 14.70 -0.71 -4.53
C ILE A 30 14.30 0.31 -3.46
N ASP A 31 14.65 1.59 -3.66
CA ASP A 31 14.20 2.66 -2.77
C ASP A 31 12.65 2.71 -2.75
N PRO A 32 12.00 2.51 -1.58
CA PRO A 32 10.54 2.57 -1.47
C PRO A 32 9.94 3.89 -1.99
N LEU A 33 10.69 5.00 -1.96
CA LEU A 33 10.23 6.28 -2.51
C LEU A 33 10.04 6.24 -4.03
N ILE A 34 10.83 5.44 -4.75
CA ILE A 34 10.66 5.24 -6.19
C ILE A 34 9.33 4.53 -6.45
N LEU A 35 9.04 3.46 -5.72
CA LEU A 35 7.78 2.71 -5.86
C LEU A 35 6.56 3.60 -5.56
N LYS A 36 6.65 4.44 -4.51
CA LYS A 36 5.62 5.42 -4.16
C LYS A 36 5.44 6.49 -5.24
N ALA A 37 6.53 6.99 -5.81
CA ALA A 37 6.48 7.97 -6.89
C ALA A 37 5.81 7.40 -8.15
N ILE A 38 6.11 6.16 -8.53
CA ILE A 38 5.46 5.46 -9.64
C ILE A 38 3.97 5.30 -9.34
N ALA A 39 3.60 4.74 -8.18
CA ALA A 39 2.20 4.56 -7.81
C ALA A 39 1.40 5.88 -7.78
N TRP A 40 2.03 6.97 -7.35
CA TRP A 40 1.42 8.30 -7.41
C TRP A 40 1.24 8.81 -8.84
N ASN A 41 2.19 8.54 -9.73
CA ASN A 41 2.10 8.91 -11.14
C ASN A 41 0.95 8.17 -11.83
N GLU A 42 0.93 6.84 -11.71
CA GLU A 42 0.03 5.95 -12.44
C GLU A 42 -1.41 5.99 -11.92
N SER A 43 -1.59 5.88 -10.60
CA SER A 43 -2.92 5.69 -9.99
C SER A 43 -3.30 6.72 -8.93
N LYS A 44 -2.41 7.69 -8.63
CA LYS A 44 -2.52 8.55 -7.45
C LYS A 44 -2.60 7.73 -6.15
N ASN A 45 -1.83 6.64 -6.10
CA ASN A 45 -1.79 5.69 -4.99
C ASN A 45 -3.15 5.04 -4.68
N LYS A 46 -3.97 4.81 -5.72
CA LYS A 46 -5.28 4.15 -5.59
C LYS A 46 -5.19 2.74 -6.18
N ASN A 47 -5.55 1.74 -5.40
CA ASN A 47 -5.57 0.36 -5.89
C ASN A 47 -6.86 0.07 -6.69
N GLY A 48 -6.81 -0.93 -7.57
CA GLY A 48 -7.97 -1.39 -8.34
C GLY A 48 -8.44 -0.43 -9.44
N ILE A 49 -7.59 0.53 -9.83
CA ILE A 49 -7.88 1.44 -10.94
C ILE A 49 -7.75 0.68 -12.26
N LYS A 50 -8.61 1.04 -13.22
CA LYS A 50 -8.50 0.66 -14.62
C LYS A 50 -8.31 1.92 -15.45
N SER A 51 -7.28 1.96 -16.30
CA SER A 51 -7.01 3.12 -17.15
C SER A 51 -8.01 3.22 -18.31
N LYS A 52 -7.96 4.34 -19.04
CA LYS A 52 -8.67 4.47 -20.32
C LYS A 52 -7.99 3.57 -21.35
N ILE A 53 -8.72 3.23 -22.42
CA ILE A 53 -8.14 2.44 -23.52
C ILE A 53 -6.99 3.22 -24.15
N ASN A 54 -5.83 2.57 -24.23
CA ASN A 54 -4.62 3.06 -24.87
C ASN A 54 -4.77 3.06 -26.39
N LYS A 55 -3.91 3.80 -27.10
CA LYS A 55 -3.99 3.92 -28.58
C LYS A 55 -3.91 2.57 -29.32
N ASN A 56 -3.26 1.58 -28.71
CA ASN A 56 -3.11 0.22 -29.24
C ASN A 56 -4.26 -0.72 -28.82
N GLY A 57 -5.29 -0.23 -28.14
CA GLY A 57 -6.43 -1.02 -27.69
C GLY A 57 -6.26 -1.73 -26.35
N THR A 58 -5.10 -1.63 -25.69
CA THR A 58 -4.90 -2.20 -24.35
C THR A 58 -5.41 -1.26 -23.24
N TYR A 59 -5.38 -1.70 -21.99
CA TYR A 59 -5.58 -0.86 -20.83
C TYR A 59 -4.74 -1.39 -19.66
N ASP A 60 -4.49 -0.52 -18.70
CA ASP A 60 -3.64 -0.76 -17.53
C ASP A 60 -4.52 -0.97 -16.29
N ILE A 61 -4.03 -1.74 -15.34
CA ILE A 61 -4.77 -2.10 -14.12
C ILE A 61 -3.88 -2.04 -12.88
N GLY A 62 -4.48 -1.64 -11.76
CA GLY A 62 -3.84 -1.72 -10.45
C GLY A 62 -3.30 -0.39 -9.93
N ILE A 63 -2.34 -0.48 -9.03
CA ILE A 63 -1.76 0.66 -8.29
C ILE A 63 -0.58 1.32 -9.03
N MET A 64 0.07 0.58 -9.93
CA MET A 64 1.23 0.98 -10.73
C MET A 64 1.19 0.24 -12.06
#